data_AF-A0A7X5TI60-F1
#
_entry.id   AF-A0A7X5TI60-F1
#
_cell.length_a   1.000
_cell.length_b   1.000
_cell.length_c   1.000
_cell.angle_alpha   90.00
_cell.angle_beta   90.00
_cell.angle_gamma   90.00
#
_symmetry.space_group_name_H-M   'P 1'
#
loop_
_entity.id
_entity.type
_entity.pdbx_description
1 polymer ?
#
loop_
_entity_poly.entity_id
_entity_poly.type
_entity_poly.pdbx_seq_one_letter_code
_entity_poly.pdbx_strand_id
1 'polypeptide(L)'
;MIPKLLVNDEVLINIPADKNVLLELGLSESEANKIISDHWLEIELNKIRFHRESLLAEADRLVNAALDQQIDITPYRVYRQKLRNITNEYHFLSDVVWPEKPELPV
;
A
#
# COMPACT_ATOMS: atom_id res chain seq x y z
N MET A 1 -16.28 0.40 1.65
CA MET A 1 -17.04 -0.86 1.47
C MET A 1 -16.07 -1.99 1.75
N ILE A 2 -16.36 -2.80 2.77
CA ILE A 2 -15.59 -4.01 3.10
C ILE A 2 -15.84 -5.02 1.97
N PRO A 3 -14.81 -5.44 1.23
CA PRO A 3 -14.99 -6.24 0.03
C PRO A 3 -15.51 -7.65 0.33
N LYS A 4 -15.08 -8.24 1.43
CA LYS A 4 -15.42 -9.60 1.83
C LYS A 4 -15.33 -9.75 3.35
N LEU A 5 -16.27 -10.46 3.96
CA LEU A 5 -16.28 -10.79 5.39
C LEU A 5 -16.90 -12.18 5.60
N LEU A 6 -16.38 -12.94 6.57
CA LEU A 6 -16.99 -14.19 7.03
C LEU A 6 -17.77 -13.90 8.31
N VAL A 7 -19.07 -14.20 8.32
CA VAL A 7 -19.96 -14.02 9.47
C VAL A 7 -20.83 -15.26 9.59
N ASN A 8 -20.84 -15.93 10.76
CA ASN A 8 -21.65 -17.13 11.01
C ASN A 8 -21.53 -18.21 9.91
N ASP A 9 -20.31 -18.52 9.48
CA ASP A 9 -20.00 -19.45 8.38
C ASP A 9 -20.47 -19.02 6.97
N GLU A 10 -21.07 -17.83 6.83
CA GLU A 10 -21.45 -17.24 5.55
C GLU A 10 -20.47 -16.17 5.10
N VAL A 11 -20.16 -16.17 3.80
CA VAL A 11 -19.29 -15.17 3.17
C VAL A 11 -20.15 -14.05 2.61
N LEU A 12 -20.03 -12.86 3.20
CA LEU A 12 -20.66 -11.63 2.74
C LEU A 12 -19.68 -10.83 1.87
N ILE A 13 -20.21 -10.13 0.88
CA ILE A 13 -19.44 -9.35 -0.11
C ILE A 13 -20.00 -7.93 -0.13
N ASN A 14 -19.13 -6.92 -0.31
CA ASN A 14 -19.52 -5.51 -0.41
C ASN A 14 -20.37 -5.03 0.77
N ILE A 15 -19.87 -5.21 1.99
CA ILE A 15 -20.57 -4.75 3.20
C ILE A 15 -20.20 -3.28 3.47
N PRO A 16 -21.15 -2.41 3.86
CA PRO A 16 -20.83 -1.09 4.36
C PRO A 16 -19.85 -1.16 5.55
N ALA A 17 -18.86 -0.27 5.59
CA ALA A 17 -17.97 -0.13 6.73
C ALA A 17 -18.65 0.69 7.85
N ASP A 18 -19.85 0.25 8.23
CA ASP A 18 -20.71 0.89 9.21
C ASP A 18 -20.89 -0.03 10.41
N LYS A 19 -20.72 0.54 11.62
CA LYS A 19 -20.75 -0.23 12.86
C LYS A 19 -22.12 -0.86 13.11
N ASN A 20 -23.21 -0.13 12.87
CA ASN A 20 -24.56 -0.62 13.15
C ASN A 20 -24.89 -1.80 12.24
N VAL A 21 -24.52 -1.71 10.95
CA VAL A 21 -24.69 -2.81 10.00
C VAL A 21 -23.94 -4.06 10.47
N LEU A 22 -22.70 -3.92 10.93
CA LEU A 22 -21.91 -5.07 11.41
C LEU A 22 -22.51 -5.71 12.69
N LEU A 23 -23.06 -4.89 13.60
CA LEU A 23 -23.76 -5.39 14.79
C LEU A 23 -25.05 -6.13 14.42
N GLU A 24 -25.82 -5.62 13.45
CA GLU A 24 -27.03 -6.27 12.93
C GLU A 24 -26.73 -7.63 12.28
N LEU A 25 -25.53 -7.78 11.70
CA LEU A 25 -25.04 -9.06 11.16
C LEU A 25 -24.64 -10.07 12.26
N GLY A 26 -24.73 -9.69 13.54
CA GLY A 26 -24.45 -10.56 14.68
C GLY A 26 -23.01 -10.51 15.20
N LEU A 27 -22.20 -9.54 14.73
CA LEU A 27 -20.85 -9.33 15.27
C LEU A 27 -20.93 -8.62 16.62
N SER A 28 -19.97 -8.91 17.49
CA SER A 28 -19.76 -8.13 18.71
C SER A 28 -19.18 -6.75 18.39
N GLU A 29 -19.30 -5.83 19.36
CA GLU A 29 -18.77 -4.48 19.22
C GLU A 29 -17.24 -4.45 18.99
N SER A 30 -16.50 -5.33 19.65
CA SER A 30 -15.05 -5.44 19.48
C SER A 30 -14.68 -5.92 18.07
N GLU A 31 -15.40 -6.92 17.55
CA GLU A 31 -15.19 -7.42 16.18
C GLU A 31 -15.53 -6.35 15.14
N ALA A 32 -16.67 -5.68 15.27
CA ALA A 32 -17.09 -4.62 14.35
C ALA A 32 -16.05 -3.49 14.30
N ASN A 33 -15.59 -3.02 15.46
CA ASN A 33 -14.56 -1.97 15.54
C ASN A 33 -13.25 -2.42 14.90
N LYS A 34 -12.82 -3.67 15.15
CA LYS A 34 -11.59 -4.22 14.56
C LYS A 34 -11.71 -4.31 13.03
N ILE A 35 -12.82 -4.82 12.51
CA ILE A 35 -13.06 -4.95 11.06
C ILE A 35 -13.02 -3.58 10.39
N ILE A 36 -13.68 -2.58 10.98
CA ILE A 36 -13.67 -1.21 10.46
C ILE A 36 -12.25 -0.65 10.46
N SER A 37 -11.53 -0.80 11.57
CA SER A 37 -10.13 -0.34 11.70
C SER A 37 -9.21 -1.00 10.66
N ASP A 38 -9.28 -2.33 10.53
CA ASP A 38 -8.49 -3.10 9.57
C ASP A 38 -8.82 -2.70 8.13
N HIS A 39 -10.10 -2.43 7.84
CA HIS A 39 -10.53 -1.96 6.53
C HIS A 39 -9.94 -0.59 6.18
N TRP A 40 -9.94 0.36 7.13
CA TRP A 40 -9.33 1.68 6.91
C TRP A 40 -7.83 1.59 6.72
N LEU A 41 -7.16 0.75 7.52
CA LEU A 41 -5.73 0.49 7.37
C LEU A 41 -5.39 -0.05 5.98
N GLU A 42 -6.18 -1.01 5.48
CA GLU A 42 -5.97 -1.58 4.15
C GLU A 42 -6.24 -0.56 3.03
N ILE A 43 -7.20 0.35 3.21
CA ILE A 43 -7.42 1.47 2.28
C ILE A 43 -6.17 2.36 2.22
N GLU A 44 -5.61 2.74 3.37
CA GLU A 44 -4.40 3.58 3.42
C GLU A 44 -3.18 2.88 2.80
N LEU A 45 -2.97 1.60 3.12
CA LEU A 45 -1.92 0.80 2.49
C LEU A 45 -2.09 0.73 0.98
N ASN A 46 -3.32 0.63 0.47
CA ASN A 46 -3.57 0.63 -0.97
C ASN A 46 -3.24 1.97 -1.63
N LYS A 47 -3.48 3.10 -0.95
CA LYS A 47 -3.04 4.42 -1.46
C LYS A 47 -1.52 4.49 -1.56
N ILE A 48 -0.79 3.99 -0.56
CA ILE A 48 0.68 3.90 -0.59
C ILE A 48 1.14 3.03 -1.76
N ARG A 49 0.57 1.83 -1.90
CA ARG A 49 0.90 0.89 -2.98
C ARG A 49 0.68 1.52 -4.36
N PHE A 50 -0.45 2.21 -4.54
CA PHE A 50 -0.80 2.89 -5.79
C PHE A 50 0.20 4.00 -6.14
N HIS A 51 0.53 4.89 -5.21
CA HIS A 51 1.52 5.95 -5.46
C HIS A 51 2.90 5.35 -5.78
N ARG A 52 3.33 4.38 -4.97
CA ARG A 52 4.61 3.68 -5.12
C ARG A 52 4.77 3.00 -6.48
N GLU A 53 3.71 2.47 -7.07
CA GLU A 53 3.75 1.77 -8.36
C GLU A 53 4.35 2.65 -9.46
N SER A 54 3.91 3.92 -9.55
CA SER A 54 4.43 4.88 -10.51
C SER A 54 5.93 5.16 -10.33
N LEU A 55 6.37 5.31 -9.07
CA LEU A 55 7.76 5.54 -8.71
C LEU A 55 8.64 4.30 -8.98
N LEU A 56 8.11 3.10 -8.78
CA LEU A 56 8.82 1.85 -9.10
C LEU A 56 9.02 1.69 -10.61
N ALA A 57 8.01 2.02 -11.41
CA ALA A 57 8.13 2.00 -12.86
C ALA A 57 9.18 3.01 -13.35
N GLU A 58 9.23 4.20 -12.74
CA GLU A 58 10.27 5.18 -13.03
C GLU A 58 11.66 4.72 -12.58
N ALA A 59 11.79 4.16 -11.39
CA ALA A 59 13.04 3.61 -10.90
C ALA A 59 13.57 2.49 -11.83
N ASP A 60 12.68 1.67 -12.39
CA ASP A 60 13.05 0.65 -13.37
C ASP A 60 13.60 1.27 -14.66
N ARG A 61 12.96 2.32 -15.17
CA ARG A 61 13.48 3.10 -16.32
C ARG A 61 14.85 3.69 -16.03
N LEU A 62 15.10 4.21 -14.81
CA LEU A 62 16.41 4.74 -14.43
C LEU A 62 17.48 3.65 -14.41
N VAL A 63 17.17 2.46 -13.89
CA VAL A 63 18.10 1.32 -13.91
C VAL A 63 18.47 0.95 -15.35
N ASN A 64 17.49 0.91 -16.25
CA ASN A 64 17.72 0.58 -17.66
C ASN A 64 18.53 1.69 -18.37
N ALA A 65 18.19 2.96 -18.15
CA ALA A 65 18.93 4.08 -18.71
C ALA A 65 20.41 4.10 -18.24
N ALA A 66 20.65 3.80 -16.97
CA ALA A 66 22.01 3.68 -16.43
C ALA A 66 22.79 2.51 -17.05
N LEU A 67 22.12 1.38 -17.33
CA LEU A 67 22.71 0.27 -18.08
C LEU A 67 23.09 0.68 -19.50
N ASP A 68 22.19 1.36 -20.21
CA ASP A 68 22.40 1.81 -21.59
C ASP A 68 23.58 2.79 -21.69
N GLN A 69 23.74 3.66 -20.69
CA GLN A 69 24.87 4.60 -20.58
C GLN A 69 26.15 3.96 -20.03
N GLN A 70 26.13 2.68 -19.65
CA GLN A 70 27.26 1.96 -19.04
C GLN A 70 27.81 2.64 -17.77
N ILE A 71 26.93 3.29 -16.99
CA ILE A 71 27.28 3.92 -15.71
C ILE A 71 26.91 3.01 -14.52
N ASP A 72 27.32 3.40 -13.31
CA ASP A 72 26.98 2.64 -12.10
C ASP A 72 25.47 2.63 -11.85
N ILE A 73 24.88 1.44 -11.87
CA ILE A 73 23.44 1.20 -11.68
C ILE A 73 23.04 1.12 -10.20
N THR A 74 24.01 1.05 -9.29
CA THR A 74 23.79 0.77 -7.86
C THR A 74 22.86 1.78 -7.18
N PRO A 75 23.00 3.11 -7.38
CA PRO A 75 22.12 4.10 -6.74
C PRO A 75 20.64 3.91 -7.11
N TYR A 76 20.35 3.61 -8.38
CA TYR A 76 18.99 3.42 -8.89
C TYR A 76 18.37 2.12 -8.34
N ARG A 77 19.17 1.05 -8.18
CA ARG A 77 18.71 -0.19 -7.53
C ARG A 77 18.41 0.02 -6.05
N VAL A 78 19.25 0.77 -5.34
CA VAL A 78 19.03 1.14 -3.93
C VAL A 78 17.75 1.97 -3.80
N TYR A 79 17.56 2.98 -4.66
CA TYR A 79 16.32 3.77 -4.71
C TYR A 79 15.08 2.89 -4.91
N ARG A 80 15.11 1.98 -5.90
CA ARG A 80 14.01 1.03 -6.15
C ARG A 80 13.72 0.14 -4.95
N GLN A 81 14.75 -0.29 -4.23
CA GLN A 81 14.57 -1.12 -3.04
C GLN A 81 13.97 -0.32 -1.87
N LYS A 82 14.41 0.92 -1.65
CA LYS A 82 13.81 1.83 -0.65
C LYS A 82 12.31 2.02 -0.91
N LEU A 83 11.91 2.24 -2.17
CA LEU A 83 10.49 2.34 -2.54
C LEU A 83 9.71 1.07 -2.17
N ARG A 84 10.25 -0.13 -2.43
CA ARG A 84 9.61 -1.40 -2.06
C ARG A 84 9.38 -1.53 -0.57
N ASN A 85 10.35 -1.09 0.23
CA ASN A 85 10.32 -1.22 1.69
C ASN A 85 9.27 -0.32 2.37
N ILE A 86 8.78 0.72 1.69
CA ILE A 86 7.82 1.68 2.27
C ILE A 86 6.60 1.01 2.91
N THR A 87 6.03 -0.03 2.30
CA THR A 87 4.82 -0.69 2.85
C THR A 87 5.10 -1.57 4.07
N ASN A 88 6.37 -1.77 4.44
CA ASN A 88 6.75 -2.47 5.67
C ASN A 88 6.93 -1.48 6.84
N GLU A 89 7.19 -0.21 6.53
CA GLU A 89 7.54 0.84 7.50
C GLU A 89 6.36 1.77 7.77
N TYR A 90 5.52 2.03 6.77
CA TYR A 90 4.43 2.99 6.84
C TYR A 90 3.07 2.36 6.57
N HIS A 91 2.08 2.85 7.31
CA HIS A 91 0.70 2.36 7.27
C HIS A 91 -0.30 3.44 6.81
N PHE A 92 0.09 4.71 6.89
CA PHE A 92 -0.71 5.87 6.49
C PHE A 92 0.04 6.66 5.42
N LEU A 93 -0.66 7.08 4.37
CA LEU A 93 -0.01 7.78 3.26
C LEU A 93 0.61 9.11 3.70
N SER A 94 -0.05 9.83 4.62
CA SER A 94 0.41 11.12 5.15
C SER A 94 1.78 11.07 5.81
N ASP A 95 2.17 9.89 6.31
CA ASP A 95 3.37 9.73 7.12
C ASP A 95 4.55 9.25 6.27
N VAL A 96 4.30 8.85 5.03
CA VAL A 96 5.33 8.30 4.15
C VAL A 96 6.34 9.39 3.78
N VAL A 97 7.59 9.13 4.13
CA VAL A 97 8.74 9.88 3.61
C VAL A 97 9.28 9.15 2.38
N TRP A 98 9.03 9.70 1.20
CA TRP A 98 9.49 9.12 -0.05
C TRP A 98 11.00 9.31 -0.22
N PRO A 99 11.76 8.28 -0.65
CA PRO A 99 13.18 8.41 -0.86
C PRO A 99 13.46 9.40 -2.00
N GLU A 100 14.57 10.14 -1.87
CA GLU A 100 15.03 11.04 -2.92
C GLU A 100 15.43 10.24 -4.18
N LYS A 101 14.97 10.73 -5.33
CA LYS A 101 15.24 10.12 -6.63
C LYS A 101 16.66 10.47 -7.07
N PRO A 102 17.51 9.48 -7.40
CA PRO A 102 18.83 9.74 -7.99
C PRO A 102 18.71 10.29 -9.41
N GLU A 103 19.62 11.20 -9.76
CA GLU A 103 19.72 11.77 -11.10
C GLU A 103 20.71 10.98 -11.96
N LEU A 104 20.41 10.89 -13.27
CA LEU A 104 21.38 10.41 -14.24
C LEU A 104 22.42 11.52 -14.47
N PRO A 105 23.72 11.18 -14.57
CA PRO A 105 24.73 12.13 -15.00
C PRO A 105 24.40 12.63 -16.42
N VAL A 106 24.55 13.94 -16.62
CA VAL A 106 24.33 14.64 -17.90
C VAL A 106 25.50 14.46 -18.85
#